data_AF-A0A7V9EJS8-F1
#
_entry.id   AF-A0A7V9EJS8-F1
#
_cell.length_a   1.000
_cell.length_b   1.000
_cell.length_c   1.000
_cell.angle_alpha   90.00
_cell.angle_beta   90.00
_cell.angle_gamma   90.00
#
_symmetry.space_group_name_H-M   'P 1'
#
loop_
_entity.id
_entity.type
_entity.pdbx_description
1 polymer ?
#
loop_
_entity_poly.entity_id
_entity_poly.type
_entity_poly.pdbx_seq_one_letter_code
_entity_poly.pdbx_strand_id
1 'polypeptide(L)'
;MDRSHEDYRGLVASYVLGAVPSGELADVSRHIVSCEECLEEADGYSEVTAALALAVDPATIPEGFADRVMEQVAADQPAPSAAPASRRRWPMLAKLASGLALIVAAVVATVVLLDQRSDLARNQQVVALLARSDGLDLSGQEGATAR
;
A
#
# COMPACT_ATOMS: atom_id res chain seq x y z
N MET A 1 -4.31 -30.35 -14.19
CA MET A 1 -5.40 -30.03 -13.24
C MET A 1 -4.77 -29.24 -12.12
N ASP A 2 -5.24 -28.02 -11.88
CA ASP A 2 -4.79 -27.24 -10.72
C ASP A 2 -5.45 -27.83 -9.46
N ARG A 3 -4.65 -28.10 -8.42
CA ARG A 3 -5.17 -28.59 -7.13
C ARG A 3 -5.77 -27.42 -6.36
N SER A 4 -6.82 -27.68 -5.59
CA SER A 4 -7.45 -26.65 -4.78
C SER A 4 -6.60 -26.29 -3.55
N HIS A 5 -6.88 -25.15 -2.93
CA HIS A 5 -6.28 -24.75 -1.66
C HIS A 5 -6.44 -25.85 -0.60
N GLU A 6 -7.63 -26.42 -0.44
CA GLU A 6 -7.91 -27.46 0.55
C GLU A 6 -7.10 -28.74 0.31
N ASP A 7 -6.84 -29.09 -0.96
CA ASP A 7 -5.97 -30.21 -1.30
C ASP A 7 -4.53 -29.97 -0.82
N TYR A 8 -4.02 -28.74 -0.95
CA TYR A 8 -2.68 -28.38 -0.46
C TYR A 8 -2.64 -28.26 1.06
N ARG A 9 -3.66 -27.62 1.66
CA ARG A 9 -3.80 -27.50 3.11
C ARG A 9 -3.77 -28.87 3.79
N GLY A 10 -4.48 -29.84 3.22
CA GLY A 10 -4.48 -31.23 3.71
C GLY A 10 -3.10 -31.91 3.71
N LEU A 11 -2.13 -31.37 2.97
CA LEU A 11 -0.76 -31.89 2.90
C LEU A 11 0.22 -31.16 3.84
N VAL A 12 -0.17 -30.04 4.48
CA VAL A 12 0.73 -29.21 5.30
C VAL A 12 1.37 -30.00 6.44
N ALA A 13 0.58 -30.75 7.21
CA ALA A 13 1.11 -31.58 8.29
C ALA A 13 2.13 -32.62 7.79
N SER A 14 1.80 -33.31 6.68
CA SER A 14 2.71 -34.28 6.07
C SER A 14 3.98 -33.64 5.51
N TYR A 15 3.88 -32.40 5.01
CA TYR A 15 5.02 -31.66 4.50
C TYR A 15 6.01 -31.35 5.62
N VAL A 16 5.50 -30.82 6.74
CA VAL A 16 6.33 -30.50 7.91
C VAL A 16 6.99 -31.75 8.50
N LEU A 17 6.27 -32.88 8.54
CA LEU A 17 6.81 -34.18 8.97
C LEU A 17 7.79 -34.81 7.97
N GLY A 18 8.00 -34.21 6.78
CA GLY A 18 8.84 -34.79 5.73
C GLY A 18 8.26 -36.05 5.07
N ALA A 19 6.94 -36.24 5.15
CA ALA A 19 6.21 -37.42 4.69
C ALA A 19 5.50 -37.23 3.33
N VAL A 20 5.71 -36.10 2.64
CA VAL A 20 5.17 -35.86 1.30
C VAL A 20 6.00 -36.60 0.23
N PRO A 21 5.38 -37.31 -0.72
CA PRO A 21 6.09 -37.93 -1.84
C PRO A 21 6.86 -36.90 -2.67
N SER A 22 8.04 -37.28 -3.17
CA SER A 22 8.92 -36.39 -3.94
C SER A 22 8.26 -35.77 -5.18
N GLY A 23 7.29 -36.45 -5.79
CA GLY A 23 6.54 -35.94 -6.95
C GLY A 23 5.63 -34.76 -6.66
N GLU A 24 5.29 -34.51 -5.38
CA GLU A 24 4.33 -33.47 -4.98
C GLU A 24 4.98 -32.38 -4.10
N LEU A 25 6.17 -32.65 -3.57
CA LEU A 25 6.89 -31.79 -2.64
C LEU A 25 7.17 -30.39 -3.20
N ALA A 26 7.49 -30.29 -4.49
CA ALA A 26 7.76 -29.01 -5.15
C ALA A 26 6.50 -28.14 -5.30
N ASP A 27 5.33 -28.74 -5.44
CA ASP A 27 4.08 -28.01 -5.59
C ASP A 27 3.50 -27.61 -4.24
N VAL A 28 3.55 -28.50 -3.24
CA VAL A 28 3.14 -28.20 -1.87
C VAL A 28 4.01 -27.09 -1.26
N SER A 29 5.34 -27.17 -1.41
CA SER A 29 6.24 -26.13 -0.88
C SER A 29 6.00 -24.77 -1.54
N ARG A 30 5.74 -24.74 -2.85
CA ARG A 30 5.39 -23.51 -3.57
C ARG A 30 4.09 -22.90 -3.05
N HIS A 31 3.09 -23.72 -2.75
CA HIS A 31 1.84 -23.24 -2.18
C HIS A 31 2.04 -22.65 -0.78
N ILE A 32 2.72 -23.37 0.12
CA ILE A 32 2.99 -22.92 1.49
C ILE A 32 3.72 -21.57 1.50
N VAL A 33 4.74 -21.40 0.66
CA VAL A 33 5.50 -20.13 0.59
C VAL A 33 4.68 -18.96 0.02
N SER A 34 3.59 -19.24 -0.71
CA SER A 34 2.75 -18.20 -1.33
C SER A 34 1.42 -17.96 -0.63
N CYS A 35 1.06 -18.76 0.38
CA CYS A 35 -0.19 -18.68 1.13
C CYS A 35 0.08 -18.49 2.63
N GLU A 36 -0.26 -17.31 3.17
CA GLU A 36 -0.05 -16.95 4.58
C GLU A 36 -0.69 -17.97 5.55
N GLU A 37 -1.92 -18.41 5.27
CA GLU A 37 -2.64 -19.37 6.11
C GLU A 37 -1.92 -20.72 6.19
N CYS A 38 -1.50 -21.26 5.05
CA CYS A 38 -0.74 -22.52 5.01
C CYS A 38 0.66 -22.37 5.61
N LEU A 39 1.26 -21.17 5.54
CA LEU A 39 2.55 -20.89 6.17
C LEU A 39 2.43 -20.87 7.70
N GLU A 40 1.41 -20.19 8.24
CA GLU A 40 1.14 -20.15 9.67
C GLU A 40 0.82 -21.54 10.22
N GLU A 41 0.01 -22.33 9.50
CA GLU A 41 -0.31 -23.70 9.87
C GLU A 41 0.95 -24.60 9.84
N ALA A 42 1.83 -24.43 8.86
CA ALA A 42 3.12 -25.14 8.80
C ALA A 42 4.05 -24.76 9.97
N ASP A 43 4.12 -23.48 10.34
CA ASP A 43 4.91 -23.01 11.47
C ASP A 43 4.42 -23.61 12.79
N GLY A 44 3.09 -23.64 13.00
CA GLY A 44 2.48 -24.28 14.17
C GLY A 44 2.82 -25.77 14.31
N TYR A 45 2.91 -26.51 13.20
CA TYR A 45 3.34 -27.91 13.22
C TYR A 45 4.85 -28.10 13.36
N SER A 46 5.65 -27.09 13.01
CA SER A 46 7.11 -27.18 13.03
C SER A 46 7.65 -27.33 14.45
N GLU A 47 7.03 -26.65 15.43
CA GLU A 47 7.39 -26.80 16.85
C GLU A 47 7.20 -28.25 17.34
N VAL A 48 6.03 -28.82 17.07
CA VAL A 48 5.71 -30.20 17.45
C VAL A 48 6.67 -31.17 16.76
N THR A 49 6.89 -31.00 15.46
CA THR A 49 7.79 -31.87 14.68
C THR A 49 9.23 -31.82 15.19
N ALA A 50 9.72 -30.63 15.58
CA ALA A 50 11.03 -30.49 16.19
C ALA A 50 11.12 -31.23 17.54
N ALA A 51 10.07 -31.16 18.37
CA ALA A 51 10.01 -31.92 19.62
C ALA A 51 10.04 -33.44 19.39
N LEU A 52 9.35 -33.94 18.35
CA LEU A 52 9.40 -35.36 17.98
C LEU A 52 10.82 -35.79 17.57
N ALA A 53 11.54 -34.95 16.82
CA ALA A 53 12.91 -35.24 16.40
C ALA A 53 13.89 -35.40 17.57
N LEU A 54 13.61 -34.76 18.72
CA LEU A 54 14.40 -34.89 19.94
C LEU A 54 14.03 -36.11 20.79
N ALA A 55 12.88 -36.74 20.52
CA ALA A 55 12.39 -37.89 21.28
C ALA A 55 12.94 -39.24 20.75
N VAL A 56 13.65 -39.23 19.62
CA VAL A 56 14.22 -40.42 19.00
C VAL A 56 15.74 -40.50 19.22
N ASP A 57 16.27 -41.71 19.24
CA ASP A 57 17.73 -41.91 19.34
C ASP A 57 18.44 -41.32 18.09
N PRO A 58 19.52 -40.54 18.29
CA PRO A 58 20.28 -39.99 17.17
C PRO A 58 20.88 -41.10 16.29
N ALA A 59 20.75 -40.95 14.98
CA ALA A 59 21.41 -41.84 14.02
C ALA A 59 22.93 -41.60 14.01
N THR A 60 23.71 -42.69 13.91
CA THR A 60 25.17 -42.58 13.74
C THR A 60 25.50 -42.07 12.35
N ILE A 61 26.29 -41.00 12.26
CA ILE A 61 26.70 -40.38 11.00
C ILE A 61 28.11 -40.87 10.64
N PRO A 62 28.42 -41.16 9.36
CA PRO A 62 29.77 -41.53 8.93
C PRO A 62 30.81 -40.45 9.24
N GLU A 63 32.04 -40.86 9.52
CA GLU A 63 33.16 -39.93 9.72
C GLU A 63 33.37 -39.01 8.50
N GLY A 64 33.73 -37.75 8.78
CA GLY A 64 33.93 -36.71 7.76
C GLY A 64 32.66 -36.22 7.06
N PHE A 65 31.46 -36.62 7.50
CA PHE A 65 30.20 -36.16 6.88
C PHE A 65 30.06 -34.63 6.93
N ALA A 66 30.30 -34.02 8.09
CA ALA A 66 30.22 -32.56 8.24
C ALA A 66 31.18 -31.84 7.30
N ASP A 67 32.43 -32.31 7.21
CA ASP A 67 33.45 -31.72 6.33
C ASP A 67 33.02 -31.79 4.85
N ARG A 68 32.52 -32.96 4.40
CA ARG A 68 32.01 -33.12 3.02
C ARG A 68 30.84 -32.20 2.72
N VAL A 69 29.89 -32.05 3.65
CA VAL A 69 28.75 -31.14 3.49
C VAL A 69 29.23 -29.69 3.40
N MET A 70 30.15 -29.27 4.28
CA MET A 70 30.69 -27.91 4.28
C MET A 70 31.49 -27.60 3.01
N GLU A 71 32.23 -28.57 2.48
CA GLU A 71 32.93 -28.44 1.20
C GLU A 71 31.96 -28.25 0.03
N GLN A 72 30.86 -29.02 -0.01
CA GLN A 72 29.81 -28.85 -1.03
C GLN A 72 29.13 -27.49 -0.94
N VAL A 73 28.78 -27.03 0.27
CA VAL A 73 28.18 -25.71 0.47
C VAL A 73 29.13 -24.59 0.06
N ALA A 74 30.45 -24.74 0.30
CA ALA A 74 31.44 -23.78 -0.15
C ALA A 74 31.57 -23.75 -1.69
N ALA A 75 31.45 -24.91 -2.35
CA ALA A 75 31.51 -25.01 -3.81
C ALA A 75 30.27 -24.44 -4.52
N ASP A 76 29.08 -24.55 -3.91
CA ASP A 76 27.81 -24.07 -4.48
C ASP A 76 27.53 -22.58 -4.23
N GLN A 77 28.41 -21.86 -3.51
CA GLN A 77 28.23 -20.43 -3.32
C GLN A 77 28.37 -19.69 -4.65
N PRO A 78 27.31 -18.99 -5.12
CA PRO A 78 27.40 -18.21 -6.33
C PRO A 78 28.49 -17.16 -6.15
N ALA A 79 29.38 -17.03 -7.14
CA ALA A 79 30.36 -15.95 -7.18
C ALA A 79 29.65 -14.63 -6.89
N PRO A 80 30.26 -13.70 -6.11
CA PRO A 80 29.61 -12.45 -5.74
C PRO A 80 29.11 -11.78 -7.02
N SER A 81 27.78 -11.76 -7.18
CA SER A 81 27.13 -11.11 -8.29
C SER A 81 27.54 -9.66 -8.21
N ALA A 82 28.36 -9.20 -9.17
CA ALA A 82 28.65 -7.79 -9.33
C ALA A 82 27.31 -7.10 -9.52
N ALA A 83 26.80 -6.50 -8.44
CA ALA A 83 25.50 -5.88 -8.44
C ALA A 83 25.41 -4.94 -9.65
N PRO A 84 24.39 -5.06 -10.52
CA PRO A 84 24.26 -4.13 -11.62
C PRO A 84 24.16 -2.73 -11.00
N ALA A 85 25.14 -1.87 -11.31
CA ALA A 85 25.20 -0.50 -10.84
C ALA A 85 23.80 0.12 -10.99
N SER A 86 23.16 0.39 -9.85
CA SER A 86 21.74 0.74 -9.83
C SER A 86 21.55 1.97 -10.70
N ARG A 87 20.98 1.79 -11.89
CA ARG A 87 20.55 2.91 -12.72
C ARG A 87 19.37 3.56 -12.00
N ARG A 88 19.72 4.55 -11.17
CA ARG A 88 19.00 5.81 -11.00
C ARG A 88 17.50 5.64 -10.70
N ARG A 89 17.20 5.40 -9.43
CA ARG A 89 15.86 5.55 -8.81
C ARG A 89 15.43 7.03 -8.70
N TRP A 90 15.55 7.80 -9.77
CA TRP A 90 15.12 9.21 -9.87
C TRP A 90 14.12 9.32 -11.03
N PRO A 91 12.84 8.97 -10.81
CA PRO A 91 11.89 10.08 -10.67
C PRO A 91 10.61 9.72 -9.88
N MET A 92 10.69 8.92 -8.81
CA MET A 92 9.49 8.66 -7.98
C MET A 92 9.19 9.83 -7.02
N LEU A 93 10.22 10.54 -6.57
CA LEU A 93 10.09 11.74 -5.73
C LEU A 93 9.53 12.96 -6.48
N ALA A 94 9.68 13.02 -7.81
CA ALA A 94 9.13 14.11 -8.62
C ALA A 94 7.58 14.05 -8.74
N LYS A 95 6.97 12.89 -8.48
CA LYS A 95 5.51 12.73 -8.58
C LYS A 95 4.75 13.22 -7.34
N LEU A 96 5.43 13.37 -6.19
CA LEU A 96 4.81 13.89 -4.95
C LEU A 96 4.70 15.42 -4.91
N ALA A 97 5.55 16.14 -5.64
CA ALA A 97 5.48 17.60 -5.72
C ALA A 97 4.28 18.11 -6.55
N SER A 98 3.73 17.28 -7.45
CA SER A 98 2.59 17.67 -8.31
C SER A 98 1.24 17.63 -7.60
N GLY A 99 1.10 16.85 -6.51
CA GLY A 99 -0.18 16.69 -5.81
C GLY A 99 -0.58 17.93 -5.00
N LEU A 100 0.39 18.59 -4.36
CA LEU A 100 0.13 19.73 -3.48
C LEU A 100 -0.35 20.97 -4.24
N ALA A 101 0.19 21.21 -5.44
CA ALA A 101 -0.21 22.35 -6.27
C ALA A 101 -1.68 22.28 -6.71
N LEU A 102 -2.18 21.09 -7.02
CA LEU A 102 -3.59 20.88 -7.39
C LEU A 102 -4.54 21.10 -6.20
N ILE A 103 -4.15 20.65 -5.01
CA ILE A 103 -4.95 20.85 -3.79
C ILE A 103 -5.03 22.34 -3.44
N VAL A 104 -3.90 23.07 -3.48
CA VAL A 104 -3.89 24.52 -3.23
C VAL A 104 -4.74 25.27 -4.25
N ALA A 105 -4.63 24.94 -5.54
CA ALA A 105 -5.45 25.56 -6.58
C ALA A 105 -6.95 25.31 -6.38
N ALA A 106 -7.34 24.09 -5.99
CA ALA A 106 -8.73 23.74 -5.71
C ALA A 106 -9.30 24.50 -4.49
N VAL A 107 -8.51 24.64 -3.43
CA VAL A 107 -8.90 25.40 -2.22
C VAL A 107 -9.08 26.87 -2.56
N VAL A 108 -8.13 27.49 -3.28
CA VAL A 108 -8.23 28.89 -3.70
C VAL A 108 -9.45 29.12 -4.61
N ALA A 109 -9.68 28.25 -5.59
CA ALA A 109 -10.85 28.35 -6.47
C ALA A 109 -12.16 28.25 -5.68
N THR A 110 -12.24 27.35 -4.69
CA THR A 110 -13.42 27.20 -3.83
C THR A 110 -13.67 28.45 -3.01
N VAL A 111 -12.64 29.05 -2.40
CA VAL A 111 -12.76 30.29 -1.61
C VAL A 111 -13.24 31.46 -2.48
N VAL A 112 -12.66 31.63 -3.67
CA VAL A 112 -13.04 32.71 -4.60
C VAL A 112 -14.49 32.55 -5.09
N LEU A 113 -14.92 31.32 -5.38
CA LEU A 113 -16.30 31.06 -5.81
C LEU A 113 -17.32 31.32 -4.69
N LEU A 114 -16.96 31.05 -3.43
CA LEU A 114 -17.81 31.37 -2.28
C LEU A 114 -17.90 32.88 -2.04
N ASP A 115 -16.78 33.60 -2.14
CA ASP A 115 -16.71 35.06 -1.99
C ASP A 115 -17.53 35.80 -3.06
N GLN A 116 -17.44 35.34 -4.31
CA GLN A 116 -18.22 35.89 -5.42
C GLN A 116 -19.74 35.71 -5.21
N ARG A 117 -20.17 34.60 -4.58
CA ARG A 117 -21.59 34.41 -4.25
C ARG A 117 -22.06 35.35 -3.14
N SER A 118 -21.21 35.65 -2.15
CA SER A 118 -21.54 36.65 -1.13
C SER A 118 -21.64 38.06 -1.71
N ASP A 119 -20.76 38.42 -2.64
CA ASP A 119 -20.80 39.73 -3.30
C ASP A 119 -22.08 39.93 -4.12
N LEU A 120 -22.56 38.88 -4.80
CA LEU A 120 -23.84 38.95 -5.50
C LEU A 120 -25.01 39.16 -4.54
N ALA A 121 -25.03 38.48 -3.39
CA ALA A 121 -26.06 38.67 -2.37
C ALA A 121 -26.02 40.09 -1.77
N ARG A 122 -24.83 40.65 -1.59
CA ARG A 122 -24.61 42.01 -1.09
C ARG A 122 -25.03 43.07 -2.11
N ASN A 123 -24.69 42.87 -3.39
CA ASN A 123 -25.09 43.77 -4.48
C ASN A 123 -26.62 43.79 -4.68
N GLN A 124 -27.31 42.66 -4.49
CA GLN A 124 -28.78 42.63 -4.54
C GLN A 124 -29.42 43.47 -3.42
N GLN A 125 -28.81 43.54 -2.24
CA GLN A 125 -29.28 44.44 -1.17
C GLN A 125 -29.09 45.91 -1.53
N VAL A 126 -27.97 46.27 -2.18
CA VAL A 126 -27.74 47.64 -2.65
C VAL A 126 -28.75 48.03 -3.73
N VAL A 127 -29.03 47.13 -4.69
CA VAL A 127 -30.06 47.36 -5.71
C VAL A 127 -31.45 47.44 -5.09
N ALA A 128 -31.76 46.63 -4.08
CA ALA A 128 -33.04 46.69 -3.37
C ALA A 128 -33.22 47.98 -2.55
N LEU A 129 -32.13 48.54 -2.01
CA LEU A 129 -32.14 49.85 -1.35
C LEU A 129 -32.37 50.98 -2.35
N LEU A 130 -31.75 50.91 -3.53
CA LEU A 130 -31.95 51.90 -4.61
C LEU A 130 -33.39 51.84 -5.17
N ALA A 131 -33.91 50.64 -5.41
CA ALA A 131 -35.30 50.45 -5.84
C ALA A 131 -36.33 50.89 -4.78
N ARG A 132 -35.94 50.93 -3.50
CA ARG A 132 -36.75 51.47 -2.41
C ARG A 132 -36.64 52.99 -2.27
N SER A 133 -35.52 53.58 -2.67
CA SER A 133 -35.31 55.03 -2.65
C SER A 133 -35.94 55.78 -3.82
N ASP A 134 -36.36 55.10 -4.89
CA ASP A 134 -37.14 55.70 -5.99
C ASP A 134 -38.52 56.23 -5.55
N GLY A 135 -38.92 56.01 -4.29
CA GLY A 135 -40.09 56.63 -3.65
C GLY A 135 -39.79 57.93 -2.88
N LEU A 136 -38.53 58.37 -2.79
CA LEU A 136 -38.18 59.69 -2.24
C LEU A 136 -38.14 60.71 -3.37
N ASP A 137 -39.31 61.27 -3.65
CA ASP A 137 -39.49 62.40 -4.55
C ASP A 137 -38.63 63.57 -4.06
N LEU A 138 -37.48 63.78 -4.71
CA LEU A 138 -36.72 65.03 -4.62
C LEU A 138 -37.43 66.09 -5.47
N SER A 139 -38.68 66.38 -5.13
CA SER A 139 -39.40 67.55 -5.62
C SER A 139 -38.58 68.78 -5.23
N GLY A 140 -38.01 69.39 -6.27
CA GLY A 140 -37.06 70.48 -6.18
C GLY A 140 -37.58 71.65 -5.34
N GLN A 141 -36.72 72.09 -4.43
CA GLN A 141 -36.81 73.42 -3.84
C GLN A 141 -36.34 74.43 -4.89
N GLU A 142 -37.16 74.67 -5.92
CA GLU A 142 -37.04 75.83 -6.78
C GLU A 142 -37.65 77.04 -6.06
N GLY A 143 -36.81 77.96 -5.59
CA GLY A 143 -37.28 79.26 -5.14
C GLY A 143 -36.32 80.01 -4.22
N ALA A 144 -35.49 80.86 -4.83
CA ALA A 144 -35.24 82.25 -4.42
C ALA A 144 -33.75 82.66 -4.58
N THR A 145 -33.35 82.93 -5.82
CA THR A 145 -32.29 83.90 -6.10
C THR A 145 -32.79 84.89 -7.15
N ALA A 146 -33.31 86.04 -6.70
CA ALA A 146 -33.37 87.25 -7.53
C ALA A 146 -33.56 88.50 -6.66
N ARG A 147 -32.45 89.24 -6.53
CA ARG A 147 -32.33 90.71 -6.56
C ARG A 147 -32.96 91.56 -5.45
#